data_AF-A0AAD1W6F1-F1
#
_entry.id   AF-A0AAD1W6F1-F1
#
_cell.length_a   1.000
_cell.length_b   1.000
_cell.length_c   1.000
_cell.angle_alpha   90.00
_cell.angle_beta   90.00
_cell.angle_gamma   90.00
#
_symmetry.space_group_name_H-M   'P 1'
#
loop_
_entity.id
_entity.type
_entity.pdbx_description
1 polymer ?
#
loop_
_entity_poly.entity_id
_entity_poly.type
_entity_poly.pdbx_seq_one_letter_code
_entity_poly.pdbx_strand_id
1 'polypeptide(L)'
;MKAWFQKNAGKGTKTPMMSRTTDTVNILGAEQEECRTPSLSRGSHSSSPSRSEHAAGTGMAEIKEILQNLPSKAELAIMLTKLESSVQEQLSTLTSEVKQISNRVGDLEDNREKIMDRLLHLEQGQERNEAKLLYNMQLAEDLDNRGRRNNIRVRGLPEAQGMGEDLHVILQTLFNRILQRPENTHIIIDRAQRVLKPRA
;
A
#
# COMPACT_ATOMS: atom_id res chain seq x y z
N MET A 1 52.70 -0.51 14.19
CA MET A 1 52.83 -1.27 12.92
C MET A 1 51.42 -1.44 12.37
N LYS A 2 50.80 -0.46 11.70
CA LYS A 2 50.91 -0.13 10.26
C LYS A 2 50.94 -1.33 9.30
N ALA A 3 49.79 -1.49 8.63
CA ALA A 3 49.56 -1.97 7.27
C ALA A 3 49.86 -3.45 6.95
N TRP A 4 48.85 -4.16 6.43
CA TRP A 4 48.82 -4.48 5.00
C TRP A 4 47.43 -4.95 4.53
N PHE A 5 47.15 -4.59 3.28
CA PHE A 5 45.86 -4.63 2.57
C PHE A 5 46.12 -5.41 1.28
N GLN A 6 45.30 -6.41 0.93
CA GLN A 6 45.26 -7.04 -0.40
C GLN A 6 43.98 -7.91 -0.43
N LYS A 7 42.87 -7.61 -1.14
CA LYS A 7 42.59 -7.21 -2.53
C LYS A 7 42.94 -8.29 -3.57
N ASN A 8 41.92 -9.09 -3.93
CA ASN A 8 41.69 -9.79 -5.20
C ASN A 8 40.16 -9.99 -5.29
N ALA A 9 39.36 -9.38 -6.16
CA ALA A 9 39.38 -9.19 -7.62
C ALA A 9 39.01 -10.46 -8.42
N GLY A 10 37.70 -10.64 -8.65
CA GLY A 10 37.10 -11.49 -9.70
C GLY A 10 35.62 -11.11 -9.83
N LYS A 11 35.26 -10.14 -10.68
CA LYS A 11 34.84 -10.29 -12.09
C LYS A 11 33.70 -11.31 -12.27
N GLY A 12 32.46 -10.82 -12.24
CA GLY A 12 31.24 -11.51 -12.63
C GLY A 12 30.26 -10.52 -13.26
N THR A 13 30.28 -10.50 -14.59
CA THR A 13 29.33 -10.00 -15.60
C THR A 13 28.09 -9.19 -15.20
N LYS A 14 27.97 -8.05 -15.88
CA LYS A 14 26.83 -7.15 -16.03
C LYS A 14 25.64 -7.84 -16.71
N THR A 15 24.43 -7.61 -16.21
CA THR A 15 23.17 -7.63 -16.95
C THR A 15 22.38 -6.37 -16.57
N PRO A 16 22.03 -5.47 -17.51
CA PRO A 16 21.12 -4.37 -17.26
C PRO A 16 19.72 -4.78 -17.71
N MET A 17 18.80 -4.98 -16.78
CA MET A 17 17.38 -5.04 -17.12
C MET A 17 16.73 -3.72 -16.71
N MET A 18 16.55 -2.86 -17.72
CA MET A 18 15.44 -1.91 -17.79
C MET A 18 14.16 -2.75 -17.65
N SER A 19 13.17 -2.39 -16.83
CA SER A 19 12.31 -1.22 -17.04
C SER A 19 11.54 -0.91 -15.75
N ARG A 20 11.50 0.38 -15.40
CA ARG A 20 10.51 0.95 -14.47
C ARG A 20 9.15 0.89 -15.15
N THR A 21 8.23 0.12 -14.59
CA THR A 21 6.80 0.27 -14.84
C THR A 21 6.23 0.96 -13.61
N THR A 22 5.91 2.25 -13.77
CA THR A 22 5.12 2.99 -12.80
C THR A 22 3.66 2.58 -12.99
N ASP A 23 3.14 1.77 -12.08
CA ASP A 23 1.70 1.49 -12.01
C ASP A 23 0.99 2.72 -11.43
N THR A 24 0.42 3.51 -12.34
CA THR A 24 -0.60 4.51 -12.07
C THR A 24 -1.86 3.80 -11.57
N VAL A 25 -2.16 3.98 -10.28
CA VAL A 25 -3.44 3.61 -9.69
C VAL A 25 -4.50 4.60 -10.18
N ASN A 26 -5.39 4.13 -11.06
CA ASN A 26 -6.63 4.82 -11.43
C ASN A 26 -7.58 4.80 -10.23
N ILE A 27 -7.78 5.95 -9.59
CA ILE A 27 -8.90 6.20 -8.69
C ILE A 27 -9.91 7.05 -9.47
N LEU A 28 -10.95 6.39 -9.98
CA LEU A 28 -12.17 7.02 -10.48
C LEU A 28 -13.09 7.31 -9.30
N GLY A 29 -13.48 8.57 -9.11
CA GLY A 29 -14.58 8.91 -8.22
C GLY A 29 -14.67 10.39 -7.84
N ALA A 30 -15.83 10.96 -8.18
CA ALA A 30 -16.46 12.16 -7.62
C ALA A 30 -16.05 13.54 -8.18
N GLU A 31 -16.89 13.99 -9.12
CA GLU A 31 -17.67 15.23 -9.01
C GLU A 31 -16.90 16.53 -8.71
N GLN A 32 -16.65 17.30 -9.76
CA GLN A 32 -16.51 18.75 -9.66
C GLN A 32 -17.62 19.41 -10.47
N GLU A 33 -18.60 19.95 -9.75
CA GLU A 33 -19.49 21.01 -10.20
C GLU A 33 -18.81 22.38 -10.06
N GLU A 34 -19.07 23.24 -11.05
CA GLU A 34 -18.98 24.70 -11.06
C GLU A 34 -17.58 25.35 -10.91
N CYS A 35 -17.20 26.40 -11.65
CA CYS A 35 -17.95 27.62 -11.90
C CYS A 35 -17.48 28.28 -13.21
N ARG A 36 -18.47 28.68 -14.02
CA ARG A 36 -18.30 29.46 -15.26
C ARG A 36 -17.86 30.89 -14.93
N THR A 37 -16.73 31.33 -15.48
CA THR A 37 -16.42 32.77 -15.61
C THR A 37 -16.97 33.28 -16.94
N PRO A 38 -17.84 34.31 -16.99
CA PRO A 38 -18.14 34.97 -18.25
C PRO A 38 -17.11 36.09 -18.51
N SER A 39 -16.22 35.84 -19.48
CA SER A 39 -15.43 36.87 -20.14
C SER A 39 -16.34 37.63 -21.12
N LEU A 40 -16.74 38.85 -20.76
CA LEU A 40 -17.48 39.73 -21.67
C LEU A 40 -16.52 40.43 -22.64
N SER A 41 -16.46 39.87 -23.85
CA SER A 41 -15.86 40.48 -25.02
C SER A 41 -16.76 41.60 -25.57
N ARG A 42 -16.16 42.78 -25.61
CA ARG A 42 -16.37 43.93 -26.50
C ARG A 42 -17.08 43.57 -27.81
N GLY A 43 -18.34 44.02 -27.97
CA GLY A 43 -19.14 43.90 -29.19
C GLY A 43 -19.84 45.22 -29.49
N SER A 44 -19.43 45.85 -30.58
CA SER A 44 -19.89 47.13 -31.10
C SER A 44 -21.30 47.03 -31.70
N HIS A 45 -22.23 47.88 -31.29
CA HIS A 45 -23.44 48.16 -32.06
C HIS A 45 -23.66 49.67 -32.17
N SER A 46 -23.54 50.14 -33.41
CA SER A 46 -24.02 51.41 -33.92
C SER A 46 -25.54 51.45 -33.88
N SER A 47 -26.10 52.53 -33.34
CA SER A 47 -27.42 53.06 -33.74
C SER A 47 -27.56 54.48 -33.20
N SER A 48 -27.40 55.45 -34.09
CA SER A 48 -27.76 56.84 -33.83
C SER A 48 -29.28 57.00 -33.97
N PRO A 49 -29.96 57.68 -33.03
CA PRO A 49 -31.17 58.41 -33.35
C PRO A 49 -30.82 59.89 -33.50
N SER A 50 -31.22 60.39 -34.66
CA SER A 50 -31.38 61.78 -35.06
C SER A 50 -31.84 62.72 -33.93
N ARG A 51 -31.06 63.80 -33.78
CA ARG A 51 -31.36 65.04 -33.09
C ARG A 51 -32.63 65.67 -33.68
N SER A 52 -33.69 65.82 -32.87
CA SER A 52 -34.75 66.80 -33.09
C SER A 52 -34.74 67.80 -31.94
N GLU A 53 -34.80 69.07 -32.32
CA GLU A 53 -34.67 70.25 -31.50
C GLU A 53 -35.92 70.45 -30.63
N HIS A 54 -35.79 70.55 -29.31
CA HIS A 54 -36.74 71.29 -28.47
C HIS A 54 -36.09 71.76 -27.15
N ALA A 55 -36.15 73.08 -26.94
CA ALA A 55 -36.18 73.83 -25.67
C ALA A 55 -34.95 73.79 -24.72
N ALA A 56 -34.30 74.95 -24.61
CA ALA A 56 -33.25 75.30 -23.64
C ALA A 56 -33.71 75.38 -22.16
N GLY A 57 -34.66 74.54 -21.75
CA GLY A 57 -35.21 74.50 -20.38
C GLY A 57 -35.08 73.15 -19.66
N THR A 58 -34.74 72.07 -20.37
CA THR A 58 -34.84 70.68 -19.86
C THR A 58 -33.58 70.19 -19.16
N GLY A 59 -32.38 70.56 -19.63
CA GLY A 59 -31.11 70.05 -19.09
C GLY A 59 -30.82 70.49 -17.64
N MET A 60 -31.30 71.66 -17.21
CA MET A 60 -31.19 72.10 -15.81
C MET A 60 -32.13 71.32 -14.88
N ALA A 61 -33.29 70.89 -15.36
CA ALA A 61 -34.20 70.03 -14.59
C ALA A 61 -33.62 68.61 -14.45
N GLU A 62 -33.07 68.09 -15.55
CA GLU A 62 -32.42 66.77 -15.61
C GLU A 62 -31.15 66.72 -14.73
N ILE A 63 -30.32 67.76 -14.75
CA ILE A 63 -29.15 67.88 -13.85
C ILE A 63 -29.59 67.96 -12.37
N LYS A 64 -30.69 68.66 -12.08
CA LYS A 64 -31.20 68.81 -10.71
C LYS A 64 -31.80 67.51 -10.19
N GLU A 65 -32.46 66.74 -11.06
CA GLU A 65 -32.94 65.38 -10.78
C GLU A 65 -31.77 64.42 -10.53
N ILE A 66 -30.71 64.48 -11.35
CA ILE A 66 -29.48 63.72 -11.14
C ILE A 66 -28.82 64.08 -9.80
N LEU A 67 -28.73 65.37 -9.46
CA LEU A 67 -28.19 65.85 -8.18
C LEU A 67 -29.04 65.44 -6.97
N GLN A 68 -30.35 65.26 -7.13
CA GLN A 68 -31.24 64.76 -6.08
C GLN A 68 -31.18 63.24 -5.91
N ASN A 69 -30.81 62.52 -6.98
CA ASN A 69 -30.63 61.06 -6.97
C ASN A 69 -29.22 60.62 -6.54
N LEU A 70 -28.29 61.57 -6.37
CA LEU A 70 -26.96 61.29 -5.85
C LEU A 70 -27.05 60.90 -4.37
N PRO A 71 -26.43 59.78 -3.97
CA PRO A 71 -26.45 59.36 -2.59
C PRO A 71 -25.84 60.43 -1.70
N SER A 72 -26.49 60.68 -0.58
CA SER A 72 -26.02 61.70 0.36
C SER A 72 -24.66 61.27 0.94
N LYS A 73 -23.84 62.24 1.35
CA LYS A 73 -22.57 61.96 2.03
C LYS A 73 -22.74 61.01 3.24
N ALA A 74 -23.88 61.07 3.92
CA ALA A 74 -24.21 60.18 5.03
C ALA A 74 -24.45 58.73 4.56
N GLU A 75 -25.11 58.52 3.43
CA GLU A 75 -25.35 57.20 2.85
C GLU A 75 -24.04 56.53 2.41
N LEU A 76 -23.11 57.28 1.81
CA LEU A 76 -21.78 56.78 1.47
C LEU A 76 -21.00 56.34 2.71
N ALA A 77 -21.06 57.11 3.81
CA ALA A 77 -20.42 56.74 5.07
C ALA A 77 -21.04 55.46 5.66
N ILE A 78 -22.36 55.33 5.61
CA ILE A 78 -23.06 54.11 6.05
C ILE A 78 -22.64 52.91 5.19
N MET A 79 -22.58 53.05 3.86
CA MET A 79 -22.13 51.96 2.98
C MET A 79 -20.67 51.56 3.26
N LEU A 80 -19.79 52.53 3.51
CA LEU A 80 -18.39 52.26 3.85
C LEU A 80 -18.30 51.45 5.15
N THR A 81 -18.99 51.89 6.22
CA THR A 81 -18.99 51.16 7.50
C THR A 81 -19.57 49.75 7.37
N LYS A 82 -20.61 49.55 6.55
CA LYS A 82 -21.17 48.22 6.26
C LYS A 82 -20.19 47.32 5.50
N LEU A 83 -19.46 47.87 4.54
CA LEU A 83 -18.42 47.14 3.83
C LEU A 83 -17.27 46.77 4.76
N GLU A 84 -16.80 47.71 5.58
CA GLU A 84 -15.76 47.46 6.58
C GLU A 84 -16.19 46.35 7.56
N SER A 85 -17.42 46.41 8.07
CA SER A 85 -17.93 45.38 8.97
C SER A 85 -18.06 44.02 8.26
N SER A 86 -18.55 44.00 7.02
CA SER A 86 -18.71 42.77 6.26
C SER A 86 -17.37 42.12 5.92
N VAL A 87 -16.37 42.92 5.54
CA VAL A 87 -15.00 42.44 5.29
C VAL A 87 -14.36 41.94 6.58
N GLN A 88 -14.53 42.63 7.71
CA GLN A 88 -14.04 42.15 9.00
C GLN A 88 -14.66 40.82 9.41
N GLU A 89 -15.97 40.66 9.22
CA GLU A 89 -16.68 39.42 9.50
C GLU A 89 -16.16 38.27 8.62
N GLN A 90 -16.01 38.51 7.32
CA GLN A 90 -15.45 37.52 6.39
C GLN A 90 -14.01 37.14 6.73
N LEU A 91 -13.16 38.12 7.06
CA LEU A 91 -11.78 37.87 7.49
C LEU A 91 -11.73 37.07 8.80
N SER A 92 -12.62 37.36 9.74
CA SER A 92 -12.71 36.62 11.00
C SER A 92 -13.11 35.16 10.78
N THR A 93 -14.08 34.94 9.89
CA THR A 93 -14.56 33.61 9.50
C THR A 93 -13.45 32.83 8.82
N LEU A 94 -12.79 33.42 7.82
CA LEU A 94 -11.68 32.79 7.10
C LEU A 94 -10.52 32.45 8.05
N THR A 95 -10.20 33.35 8.99
CA THR A 95 -9.15 33.10 9.99
C THR A 95 -9.51 31.92 10.90
N SER A 96 -10.79 31.78 11.26
CA SER A 96 -11.28 30.63 12.03
C SER A 96 -11.17 29.33 11.24
N GLU A 97 -11.61 29.33 9.97
CA GLU A 97 -11.54 28.16 9.09
C GLU A 97 -10.09 27.72 8.85
N VAL A 98 -9.18 28.66 8.59
CA VAL A 98 -7.75 28.36 8.43
C VAL A 98 -7.17 27.72 9.69
N LYS A 99 -7.54 28.21 10.89
CA LYS A 99 -7.12 27.58 12.15
C LYS A 99 -7.67 26.17 12.30
N GLN A 100 -8.94 25.95 11.96
CA GLN A 100 -9.54 24.62 12.02
C GLN A 100 -8.87 23.65 11.05
N ILE A 101 -8.59 24.08 9.82
CA ILE A 101 -7.87 23.27 8.83
C ILE A 101 -6.46 22.97 9.34
N SER A 102 -5.74 23.96 9.88
CA SER A 102 -4.39 23.76 10.42
C SER A 102 -4.38 22.71 11.54
N ASN A 103 -5.36 22.74 12.44
CA ASN A 103 -5.47 21.75 13.52
C ASN A 103 -5.75 20.35 12.94
N ARG A 104 -6.70 20.24 12.02
CA ARG A 104 -7.03 18.97 11.36
C ARG A 104 -5.83 18.39 10.60
N VAL A 105 -5.04 19.23 9.95
CA VAL A 105 -3.82 18.79 9.26
C VAL A 105 -2.80 18.28 10.27
N GLY A 106 -2.59 18.98 11.39
CA GLY A 106 -1.70 18.51 12.47
C GLY A 106 -2.14 17.15 13.02
N ASP A 107 -3.43 16.97 13.31
CA ASP A 107 -3.96 15.69 13.78
C ASP A 107 -3.75 14.55 12.75
N LEU A 108 -3.88 14.85 11.46
CA LEU A 108 -3.65 13.89 10.39
C LEU A 108 -2.17 13.52 10.25
N GLU A 109 -1.26 14.49 10.41
CA GLU A 109 0.19 14.28 10.38
C GLU A 109 0.63 13.40 11.56
N ASP A 110 0.18 13.70 12.77
CA ASP A 110 0.46 12.90 13.98
C ASP A 110 -0.07 11.47 13.84
N ASN A 111 -1.27 11.31 13.29
CA ASN A 111 -1.85 9.99 13.06
C ASN A 111 -1.10 9.23 11.97
N ARG A 112 -0.65 9.92 10.91
CA ARG A 112 0.16 9.33 9.86
C ARG A 112 1.48 8.81 10.43
N GLU A 113 2.16 9.59 11.26
CA GLU A 113 3.42 9.17 11.90
C GLU A 113 3.23 7.90 12.73
N LYS A 114 2.20 7.86 13.59
CA LYS A 114 1.85 6.66 14.38
C LYS A 114 1.56 5.44 13.52
N ILE A 115 0.91 5.62 12.37
CA ILE A 115 0.62 4.52 11.43
C ILE A 115 1.92 4.03 10.80
N MET A 116 2.81 4.93 10.38
CA MET A 116 4.11 4.53 9.79
C MET A 116 4.97 3.76 10.80
N ASP A 117 5.02 4.20 12.06
CA ASP A 117 5.76 3.49 13.11
C ASP A 117 5.22 2.08 13.35
N ARG A 118 3.88 1.94 13.41
CA ARG A 118 3.24 0.63 13.56
C ARG A 118 3.54 -0.27 12.37
N LEU A 119 3.50 0.28 11.16
CA LEU A 119 3.80 -0.47 9.93
C LEU A 119 5.23 -0.98 9.93
N LEU A 120 6.21 -0.13 10.27
CA LEU A 120 7.61 -0.55 10.40
C LEU A 120 7.79 -1.65 11.45
N HIS A 121 7.13 -1.53 12.61
CA HIS A 121 7.20 -2.56 13.64
C HIS A 121 6.58 -3.90 13.17
N LEU A 122 5.48 -3.85 12.43
CA LEU A 122 4.84 -5.03 11.87
C LEU A 122 5.71 -5.70 10.81
N GLU A 123 6.31 -4.93 9.92
CA GLU A 123 7.23 -5.45 8.89
C GLU A 123 8.44 -6.15 9.51
N GLN A 124 9.07 -5.54 10.52
CA GLN A 124 10.16 -6.18 11.26
C GLN A 124 9.71 -7.44 12.01
N GLY A 125 8.50 -7.43 12.56
CA GLY A 125 7.91 -8.60 13.22
C GLY A 125 7.68 -9.74 12.23
N GLN A 126 7.18 -9.42 11.04
CA GLN A 126 6.94 -10.38 9.97
C GLN A 126 8.25 -11.02 9.50
N GLU A 127 9.28 -10.23 9.23
CA GLU A 127 10.60 -10.74 8.81
C GLU A 127 11.19 -11.70 9.85
N ARG A 128 11.13 -11.34 11.14
CA ARG A 128 11.59 -12.21 12.24
C ARG A 128 10.81 -13.52 12.32
N ASN A 129 9.50 -13.48 12.08
CA ASN A 129 8.66 -14.67 12.13
C ASN A 129 8.91 -15.58 10.92
N GLU A 130 9.10 -15.01 9.73
CA GLU A 130 9.45 -15.76 8.53
C GLU A 130 10.80 -16.48 8.70
N ALA A 131 11.82 -15.77 9.23
CA ALA A 131 13.11 -16.37 9.53
C ALA A 131 13.00 -17.54 10.53
N LYS A 132 12.20 -17.39 11.59
CA LYS A 132 11.94 -18.47 12.56
C LYS A 132 11.20 -19.64 11.93
N LEU A 133 10.24 -19.38 11.05
CA LEU A 133 9.49 -20.42 10.36
C LEU A 133 10.43 -21.25 9.47
N LEU A 134 11.26 -20.60 8.66
CA LEU A 134 12.24 -21.28 7.81
C LEU A 134 13.22 -22.12 8.64
N TYR A 135 13.74 -21.57 9.74
CA TYR A 135 14.60 -22.30 10.66
C TYR A 135 13.91 -23.53 11.24
N ASN A 136 12.67 -23.40 11.72
CA ASN A 136 11.91 -24.49 12.28
C ASN A 136 11.59 -25.57 11.24
N MET A 137 11.32 -25.18 9.99
CA MET A 137 11.12 -26.13 8.89
C MET A 137 12.38 -26.95 8.61
N GLN A 138 13.55 -26.30 8.54
CA GLN A 138 14.83 -26.98 8.36
C GLN A 138 15.14 -27.92 9.52
N LEU A 139 14.87 -27.48 10.75
CA LEU A 139 15.06 -28.31 11.93
C LEU A 139 14.12 -29.53 11.93
N ALA A 140 12.86 -29.34 11.56
CA ALA A 140 11.90 -30.44 11.45
C ALA A 140 12.33 -31.46 10.38
N GLU A 141 12.84 -30.98 9.24
CA GLU A 141 13.39 -31.84 8.19
C GLU A 141 14.62 -32.62 8.68
N ASP A 142 15.57 -31.98 9.37
CA ASP A 142 16.73 -32.66 9.95
C ASP A 142 16.31 -33.72 10.98
N LEU A 143 15.33 -33.41 11.84
CA LEU A 143 14.80 -34.36 12.82
C LEU A 143 14.12 -35.56 12.15
N ASP A 144 13.31 -35.34 11.11
CA ASP A 144 12.67 -36.42 10.36
C ASP A 144 13.71 -37.27 9.61
N ASN A 145 14.72 -36.64 9.01
CA ASN A 145 15.83 -37.33 8.34
C ASN A 145 16.63 -38.19 9.33
N ARG A 146 16.97 -37.66 10.51
CA ARG A 146 17.64 -38.42 11.58
C ARG A 146 16.77 -39.55 12.10
N GLY A 147 15.46 -39.31 12.26
CA GLY A 147 14.50 -40.33 12.66
C GLY A 147 14.33 -41.46 11.62
N ARG A 148 14.54 -41.16 10.34
CA ARG A 148 14.45 -42.14 9.23
C ARG A 148 15.79 -42.76 8.86
N ARG A 149 16.92 -42.25 9.35
CA ARG A 149 18.26 -42.69 8.95
C ARG A 149 18.49 -44.19 9.13
N ASN A 150 17.88 -44.79 10.16
CA ASN A 150 17.99 -46.22 10.45
C ASN A 150 16.82 -47.05 9.89
N ASN A 151 15.90 -46.43 9.14
CA ASN A 151 14.72 -47.10 8.61
C ASN A 151 14.99 -47.57 7.17
N ILE A 152 15.06 -48.88 6.97
CA ILE A 152 15.21 -49.48 5.64
C ILE A 152 13.83 -49.83 5.07
N ARG A 153 13.55 -49.41 3.84
CA ARG A 153 12.33 -49.81 3.11
C ARG A 153 12.64 -50.93 2.14
N VAL A 154 12.11 -52.12 2.39
CA VAL A 154 12.23 -53.28 1.50
C VAL A 154 10.98 -53.36 0.61
N ARG A 155 11.18 -53.45 -0.71
CA ARG A 155 10.10 -53.56 -1.71
C ARG A 155 10.18 -54.92 -2.41
N GLY A 156 9.06 -55.38 -2.96
CA GLY A 156 8.99 -56.66 -3.69
C GLY A 156 9.00 -57.91 -2.80
N LEU A 157 8.88 -57.75 -1.48
CA LEU A 157 8.66 -58.89 -0.59
C LEU A 157 7.24 -59.45 -0.81
N PRO A 158 7.10 -60.74 -1.12
CA PRO A 158 5.78 -61.35 -1.28
C PRO A 158 4.96 -61.17 0.00
N GLU A 159 3.67 -60.94 -0.18
CA GLU A 159 2.70 -61.01 0.92
C GLU A 159 2.53 -62.50 1.24
N ALA A 160 3.01 -62.95 2.39
CA ALA A 160 2.89 -64.34 2.79
C ALA A 160 1.39 -64.70 2.80
N GLN A 161 1.00 -65.68 1.98
CA GLN A 161 -0.40 -66.07 1.76
C GLN A 161 -0.98 -66.96 2.87
N GLY A 162 -0.26 -67.13 3.98
CA GLY A 162 -0.66 -67.95 5.11
C GLY A 162 -0.20 -67.32 6.42
N MET A 163 -0.99 -67.53 7.47
CA MET A 163 -0.77 -67.00 8.81
C MET A 163 0.66 -67.22 9.32
N GLY A 164 1.30 -66.13 9.75
CA GLY A 164 2.24 -66.20 10.88
C GLY A 164 3.72 -66.41 10.57
N GLU A 165 4.19 -66.27 9.34
CA GLU A 165 5.63 -66.21 9.11
C GLU A 165 6.16 -64.86 9.64
N ASP A 166 6.97 -64.92 10.71
CA ASP A 166 7.48 -63.72 11.39
C ASP A 166 8.34 -62.90 10.43
N LEU A 167 7.90 -61.67 10.16
CA LEU A 167 8.58 -60.72 9.29
C LEU A 167 10.05 -60.55 9.70
N HIS A 168 10.37 -60.67 10.98
CA HIS A 168 11.76 -60.62 11.46
C HIS A 168 12.60 -61.77 10.93
N VAL A 169 12.08 -63.00 10.89
CA VAL A 169 12.80 -64.17 10.39
C VAL A 169 13.09 -64.03 8.89
N ILE A 170 12.09 -63.62 8.12
CA ILE A 170 12.24 -63.39 6.67
C ILE A 170 13.29 -62.31 6.41
N LEU A 171 13.23 -61.18 7.15
CA LEU A 171 14.19 -60.10 7.02
C LEU A 171 15.59 -60.53 7.45
N GLN A 172 15.73 -61.32 8.51
CA GLN A 172 17.01 -61.82 9.01
C GLN A 172 17.68 -62.73 7.98
N THR A 173 16.94 -63.71 7.43
CA THR A 173 17.44 -64.59 6.37
C THR A 173 17.83 -63.80 5.12
N LEU A 174 16.99 -62.84 4.70
CA LEU A 174 17.27 -61.98 3.55
C LEU A 174 18.53 -61.13 3.76
N PHE A 175 18.66 -60.44 4.90
CA PHE A 175 19.81 -59.60 5.18
C PHE A 175 21.09 -60.41 5.34
N ASN A 176 21.05 -61.56 6.02
CA ASN A 176 22.22 -62.43 6.13
C ASN A 176 22.67 -62.95 4.76
N ARG A 177 21.74 -63.31 3.87
CA ARG A 177 22.07 -63.68 2.50
C ARG A 177 22.73 -62.55 1.71
N ILE A 178 22.21 -61.33 1.83
CA ILE A 178 22.78 -60.14 1.15
C ILE A 178 24.17 -59.80 1.71
N LEU A 179 24.33 -59.88 3.03
CA LEU A 179 25.58 -59.58 3.73
C LEU A 179 26.60 -60.73 3.68
N GLN A 180 26.28 -61.85 3.01
CA GLN A 180 27.10 -63.05 2.91
C GLN A 180 27.49 -63.63 4.28
N ARG A 181 26.51 -63.67 5.20
CA ARG A 181 26.62 -64.23 6.54
C ARG A 181 25.79 -65.51 6.67
N PRO A 182 26.09 -66.40 7.64
CA PRO A 182 25.23 -67.54 7.94
C PRO A 182 23.79 -67.09 8.21
N GLU A 183 22.80 -67.85 7.70
CA GLU A 183 21.38 -67.47 7.73
C GLU A 183 20.84 -67.18 9.14
N ASN A 184 21.39 -67.85 10.15
CA ASN A 184 20.98 -67.72 11.55
C ASN A 184 21.77 -66.64 12.34
N THR A 185 22.59 -65.83 11.67
CA THR A 185 23.34 -64.76 12.36
C THR A 185 22.36 -63.72 12.89
N HIS A 186 22.45 -63.38 14.17
CA HIS A 186 21.53 -62.43 14.78
C HIS A 186 21.75 -61.01 14.24
N ILE A 187 20.69 -60.38 13.74
CA ILE A 187 20.65 -58.97 13.32
C ILE A 187 19.63 -58.27 14.21
N ILE A 188 20.03 -57.17 14.85
CA ILE A 188 19.15 -56.37 15.70
C ILE A 188 18.19 -55.59 14.81
N ILE A 189 16.90 -55.88 14.94
CA ILE A 189 15.82 -55.18 14.26
C ILE A 189 14.86 -54.71 15.35
N ASP A 190 14.80 -53.41 15.60
CA ASP A 190 13.94 -52.86 16.65
C ASP A 190 12.45 -53.01 16.33
N ARG A 191 12.08 -52.71 15.08
CA ARG A 191 10.70 -52.74 14.59
C ARG A 191 10.66 -53.15 13.13
N ALA A 192 9.84 -54.15 12.81
CA ALA A 192 9.50 -54.52 11.44
C ALA A 192 7.99 -54.48 11.24
N GLN A 193 7.54 -53.76 10.21
CA GLN A 193 6.11 -53.68 9.87
C GLN A 193 5.91 -53.47 8.38
N ARG A 194 4.79 -53.95 7.85
CA ARG A 194 4.35 -53.65 6.49
C ARG A 194 3.71 -52.26 6.47
N VAL A 195 4.07 -51.44 5.49
CA VAL A 195 3.46 -50.12 5.31
C VAL A 195 2.05 -50.31 4.73
N LEU A 196 1.07 -49.63 5.33
CA LEU A 196 -0.31 -49.61 4.82
C LEU A 196 -0.33 -49.14 3.36
N LYS A 197 -1.08 -49.85 2.52
CA LYS A 197 -1.33 -49.42 1.13
C LYS A 197 -2.11 -48.10 1.16
N PRO A 198 -1.80 -47.13 0.27
CA PRO A 198 -2.65 -45.95 0.11
C PRO A 198 -4.08 -46.41 -0.17
N ARG A 199 -5.05 -45.84 0.54
CA ARG A 199 -6.46 -46.02 0.16
C ARG A 199 -6.63 -45.33 -1.19
N ALA A 200 -6.95 -46.12 -2.22
CA ALA A 200 -7.38 -45.62 -3.52
C ALA A 200 -8.81 -45.07 -3.43
#